data_AF-A0A6N8X6W3-F1
#
_entry.id   AF-A0A6N8X6W3-F1
#
_cell.length_a   1.000
_cell.length_b   1.000
_cell.length_c   1.000
_cell.angle_alpha   90.00
_cell.angle_beta   90.00
_cell.angle_gamma   90.00
#
_symmetry.space_group_name_H-M   'P 1'
#
loop_
_entity.id
_entity.type
_entity.pdbx_description
1 polymer ?
#
loop_
_entity_poly.entity_id
_entity_poly.type
_entity_poly.pdbx_seq_one_letter_code
_entity_poly.pdbx_strand_id
1 'polypeptide(L)'
;MLGSQGLYSKHWPYRESSQVPFLIRWPGKIEVDSTLGMPFGVPDVFPTLCGLAGIDVPEGLDGVDCSTALRGGKPAQESVYLAMQHGYVAWPGWRGIRTQRYNYARTEDAPWILFDLENDPFEENNLVGQNETLVAEMDALLLRTMAGCGDSWRGTSQQLGDWDLWPGRSQRTGGRGAVDDTVLRRPVPEALMAGR
;
A
#
# COMPACT_ATOMS: atom_id res chain seq x y z
N MET A 1 -14.28 -2.27 0.90
CA MET A 1 -14.71 -3.68 0.84
C MET A 1 -16.21 -3.86 0.64
N LEU A 2 -17.13 -3.22 1.37
CA LEU A 2 -18.60 -3.31 1.10
C LEU A 2 -19.14 -4.77 0.92
N GLY A 3 -18.53 -5.76 1.58
CA GLY A 3 -18.88 -7.18 1.44
C GLY A 3 -18.00 -7.97 0.46
N SER A 4 -17.26 -7.30 -0.43
CA SER A 4 -16.22 -7.95 -1.25
C SER A 4 -15.21 -8.66 -0.34
N GLN A 5 -14.78 -9.84 -0.78
CA GLN A 5 -13.86 -10.70 -0.01
C GLN A 5 -14.41 -11.11 1.38
N GLY A 6 -15.71 -10.92 1.64
CA GLY A 6 -16.32 -11.11 2.97
C GLY A 6 -15.91 -10.04 3.99
N LEU A 7 -15.30 -8.94 3.54
CA LEU A 7 -14.71 -7.92 4.40
C LEU A 7 -15.51 -6.60 4.37
N TYR A 8 -15.34 -5.81 5.41
CA TYR A 8 -15.96 -4.49 5.56
C TYR A 8 -14.90 -3.39 5.74
N SER A 9 -15.31 -2.14 5.52
CA SER A 9 -14.48 -0.93 5.69
C SER A 9 -13.29 -0.82 4.71
N LYS A 10 -12.44 0.18 4.96
CA LYS A 10 -11.22 0.54 4.23
C LYS A 10 -10.02 0.27 5.15
N HIS A 11 -9.11 -0.64 4.79
CA HIS A 11 -7.80 -0.92 5.45
C HIS A 11 -7.18 -2.26 4.99
N TRP A 12 -7.64 -2.79 3.84
CA TRP A 12 -7.24 -4.11 3.36
C TRP A 12 -6.34 -3.98 2.12
N PRO A 13 -5.48 -4.97 1.85
CA PRO A 13 -4.53 -4.91 0.74
C PRO A 13 -5.18 -5.17 -0.64
N TYR A 14 -6.41 -5.67 -0.68
CA TYR A 14 -7.17 -5.92 -1.90
C TYR A 14 -7.38 -4.67 -2.75
N ARG A 15 -7.49 -4.86 -4.06
CA ARG A 15 -7.69 -3.84 -5.08
C ARG A 15 -8.90 -2.95 -4.79
N GLU A 16 -10.04 -3.49 -4.34
CA GLU A 16 -11.23 -2.71 -3.98
C GLU A 16 -11.02 -1.79 -2.78
N SER A 17 -9.98 -2.05 -2.00
CA SER A 17 -9.50 -1.15 -0.99
C SER A 17 -8.39 -0.27 -1.58
N SER A 18 -7.27 -0.82 -2.00
CA SER A 18 -6.07 -0.04 -2.34
C SER A 18 -6.20 0.82 -3.61
N GLN A 19 -6.94 0.40 -4.63
CA GLN A 19 -7.05 1.13 -5.89
C GLN A 19 -8.12 2.22 -5.82
N VAL A 20 -7.67 3.47 -5.94
CA VAL A 20 -8.53 4.66 -5.96
C VAL A 20 -8.52 5.32 -7.34
N PRO A 21 -9.64 5.92 -7.77
CA PRO A 21 -9.67 6.67 -9.01
C PRO A 21 -8.79 7.93 -8.90
N PHE A 22 -7.98 8.18 -9.93
CA PHE A 22 -7.18 9.40 -10.07
C PHE A 22 -7.35 9.94 -11.49
N LEU A 23 -7.69 11.22 -11.62
CA LEU A 23 -7.85 11.89 -12.90
C LEU A 23 -7.01 13.16 -12.92
N ILE A 24 -6.26 13.35 -14.00
CA ILE A 24 -5.50 14.57 -14.27
C ILE A 24 -5.85 15.09 -15.66
N ARG A 25 -6.01 16.41 -15.77
CA ARG A 25 -6.34 17.08 -17.04
C ARG A 25 -5.31 18.16 -17.33
N TRP A 26 -4.56 17.98 -18.43
CA TRP A 26 -3.66 19.02 -18.92
C TRP A 26 -3.80 19.18 -20.45
N PRO A 27 -4.62 20.14 -20.90
CA PRO A 27 -4.87 20.36 -22.33
C PRO A 27 -3.58 20.61 -23.12
N GLY A 28 -3.42 19.90 -24.22
CA GLY A 28 -2.27 20.03 -25.13
C GLY A 28 -0.95 19.46 -24.59
N LYS A 29 -0.96 18.79 -23.43
CA LYS A 29 0.23 18.19 -22.81
C LYS A 29 0.04 16.73 -22.43
N ILE A 30 -1.14 16.38 -21.92
CA ILE A 30 -1.57 15.00 -21.68
C ILE A 30 -2.58 14.64 -22.76
N GLU A 31 -2.44 13.46 -23.34
CA GLU A 31 -3.34 12.95 -24.37
C GLU A 31 -4.75 12.77 -23.78
N VAL A 32 -5.76 13.25 -24.51
CA VAL A 32 -7.16 13.11 -24.12
C VAL A 32 -7.55 11.63 -24.17
N ASP A 33 -8.37 11.18 -23.23
CA ASP A 33 -8.84 9.79 -23.12
C ASP A 33 -7.72 8.74 -22.98
N SER A 34 -6.54 9.15 -22.53
CA SER A 34 -5.43 8.25 -22.22
C SER A 34 -5.55 7.64 -20.82
N THR A 35 -5.01 6.44 -20.64
CA THR A 35 -4.93 5.74 -19.34
C THR A 35 -3.48 5.44 -18.99
N LEU A 36 -3.13 5.65 -17.72
CA LEU A 36 -1.81 5.30 -17.20
C LEU A 36 -1.84 3.85 -16.69
N GLY A 37 -1.17 2.94 -17.40
CA GLY A 37 -1.15 1.50 -17.07
C GLY A 37 -0.14 1.10 -16.00
N MET A 38 0.72 2.02 -15.55
CA MET A 38 1.72 1.75 -14.52
C MET A 38 1.17 1.97 -13.11
N PRO A 39 1.76 1.34 -12.07
CA PRO A 39 1.46 1.67 -10.68
C PRO A 39 1.77 3.13 -10.35
N PHE A 40 0.80 3.81 -9.73
CA PHE A 40 0.90 5.19 -9.29
C PHE A 40 0.28 5.34 -7.91
N GLY A 41 1.05 5.85 -6.95
CA GLY A 41 0.67 6.01 -5.55
C GLY A 41 0.48 7.47 -5.15
N VAL A 42 -0.11 7.68 -3.97
CA VAL A 42 -0.26 9.03 -3.40
C VAL A 42 1.09 9.75 -3.19
N PRO A 43 2.18 9.09 -2.73
CA PRO A 43 3.49 9.75 -2.60
C PRO A 43 4.03 10.32 -3.92
N ASP A 44 3.63 9.73 -5.06
CA ASP A 44 4.10 10.15 -6.40
C ASP A 44 3.45 11.45 -6.86
N VAL A 45 2.33 11.86 -6.26
CA VAL A 45 1.58 13.05 -6.68
C VAL A 45 2.44 14.31 -6.59
N PHE A 46 3.10 14.54 -5.46
CA PHE A 46 3.91 15.73 -5.25
C PHE A 46 5.12 15.84 -6.20
N PRO A 47 6.04 14.86 -6.29
CA PRO A 47 7.15 14.92 -7.23
C PRO A 47 6.68 14.97 -8.69
N THR A 48 5.57 14.31 -9.03
CA THR A 48 4.95 14.43 -10.36
C THR A 48 4.48 15.85 -10.65
N LEU A 49 3.82 16.52 -9.70
CA LEU A 49 3.41 17.91 -9.88
C LEU A 49 4.62 18.86 -10.05
N CYS A 50 5.72 18.61 -9.35
CA CYS A 50 6.98 19.33 -9.56
C CYS A 50 7.50 19.14 -11.00
N GLY A 51 7.59 17.90 -11.48
CA GLY A 51 8.03 17.58 -12.84
C GLY A 51 7.09 18.12 -13.93
N LEU A 52 5.79 18.21 -13.65
CA LEU A 52 4.82 18.88 -14.52
C LEU A 52 5.01 20.41 -14.49
N ALA A 53 5.28 21.02 -13.35
CA ALA A 53 5.52 22.45 -13.22
C ALA A 53 6.91 22.91 -13.73
N GLY A 54 7.82 21.98 -14.00
CA GLY A 54 9.19 22.28 -14.43
C GLY A 54 10.04 22.86 -13.30
N ILE A 55 9.75 22.47 -12.05
CA ILE A 55 10.54 22.84 -10.86
C ILE A 55 11.30 21.64 -10.34
N ASP A 56 12.40 21.91 -9.63
CA ASP A 56 13.22 20.85 -9.03
C ASP A 56 12.41 20.07 -7.99
N VAL A 57 12.53 18.74 -8.05
CA VAL A 57 11.92 17.83 -7.08
C VAL A 57 12.75 17.83 -5.80
N PRO A 58 12.17 18.14 -4.63
CA PRO A 58 12.89 18.08 -3.36
C PRO A 58 13.43 16.68 -3.06
N GLU A 59 14.58 16.61 -2.40
CA GLU A 59 15.15 15.36 -1.89
C GLU A 59 14.34 14.81 -0.70
N GLY A 60 14.48 13.50 -0.43
CA GLY A 60 13.87 12.85 0.74
C GLY A 60 12.38 12.52 0.60
N LEU A 61 11.85 12.50 -0.62
CA LEU A 61 10.50 12.05 -0.92
C LEU A 61 10.49 10.53 -1.17
N ASP A 62 9.45 9.85 -0.69
CA ASP A 62 9.24 8.42 -0.97
C ASP A 62 8.69 8.15 -2.38
N GLY A 63 8.05 9.15 -2.99
CA GLY A 63 7.45 9.04 -4.32
C GLY A 63 8.40 9.42 -5.46
N VAL A 64 8.00 9.06 -6.69
CA VAL A 64 8.78 9.32 -7.90
C VAL A 64 8.07 10.27 -8.86
N ASP A 65 8.84 11.04 -9.64
CA ASP A 65 8.28 11.88 -10.69
C ASP A 65 7.76 11.03 -11.87
N CYS A 66 6.44 10.96 -12.00
CA CYS A 66 5.73 10.25 -13.06
C CYS A 66 5.34 11.16 -14.24
N SER A 67 5.81 12.41 -14.27
CA SER A 67 5.40 13.42 -15.25
C SER A 67 5.69 12.99 -16.69
N THR A 68 6.79 12.26 -16.91
CA THR A 68 7.13 11.69 -18.22
C THR A 68 6.17 10.59 -18.63
N ALA A 69 5.80 9.68 -17.72
CA ALA A 69 4.83 8.63 -18.00
C ALA A 69 3.43 9.19 -18.31
N LEU A 70 3.00 10.23 -17.60
CA LEU A 70 1.74 10.94 -17.87
C LEU A 70 1.69 11.59 -19.26
N ARG A 71 2.83 11.83 -19.89
CA ARG A 71 2.95 12.39 -21.25
C ARG A 71 3.23 11.31 -22.31
N GLY A 72 2.95 10.04 -22.01
CA GLY A 72 3.16 8.91 -22.94
C GLY A 72 4.59 8.37 -22.97
N GLY A 73 5.43 8.79 -22.02
CA GLY A 73 6.80 8.27 -21.88
C GLY A 73 6.88 6.94 -21.14
N LYS A 74 8.11 6.51 -20.83
CA LYS A 74 8.36 5.26 -20.09
C LYS A 74 7.83 5.34 -18.65
N PRO A 75 7.43 4.19 -18.06
CA PRO A 75 7.08 4.12 -16.64
C PRO A 75 8.23 4.57 -15.75
N ALA A 76 7.90 5.33 -14.70
CA ALA A 76 8.88 5.78 -13.70
C ALA A 76 9.19 4.70 -12.64
N GLN A 77 8.26 3.75 -12.45
CA GLN A 77 8.38 2.66 -11.49
C GLN A 77 7.55 1.46 -11.93
N GLU A 78 7.86 0.29 -11.34
CA GLU A 78 7.21 -0.98 -11.65
C GLU A 78 6.22 -1.42 -10.55
N SER A 79 6.22 -0.72 -9.41
CA SER A 79 5.43 -1.10 -8.24
C SER A 79 5.12 0.08 -7.32
N VAL A 80 4.05 -0.03 -6.53
CA VAL A 80 3.73 0.87 -5.43
C VAL A 80 3.71 0.11 -4.11
N TYR A 81 4.16 0.81 -3.06
CA TYR A 81 4.16 0.30 -1.69
C TYR A 81 2.82 0.55 -1.01
N LEU A 82 2.32 -0.48 -0.32
CA LEU A 82 1.11 -0.42 0.49
C LEU A 82 1.48 -0.73 1.94
N ALA A 83 1.02 0.10 2.86
CA ALA A 83 1.27 -0.10 4.27
C ALA A 83 0.02 0.15 5.10
N MET A 84 -0.20 -0.74 6.06
CA MET A 84 -1.15 -0.53 7.14
C MET A 84 -0.42 -0.78 8.46
N GLN A 85 -0.17 0.30 9.20
CA GLN A 85 0.51 0.20 10.49
C GLN A 85 -0.41 -0.31 11.58
N HIS A 86 0.22 -0.86 12.62
CA HIS A 86 -0.44 -1.24 13.85
C HIS A 86 -1.12 -0.03 14.53
N GLY A 87 -2.22 -0.26 15.26
CA GLY A 87 -2.95 0.78 16.00
C GLY A 87 -4.19 1.31 15.29
N TYR A 88 -4.21 1.30 13.96
CA TYR A 88 -5.41 1.56 13.15
C TYR A 88 -6.28 0.31 12.93
N VAL A 89 -5.69 -0.87 13.16
CA VAL A 89 -6.29 -2.20 12.98
C VAL A 89 -5.87 -3.10 14.15
N ALA A 90 -6.72 -4.04 14.58
CA ALA A 90 -6.58 -4.79 15.84
C ALA A 90 -5.56 -5.96 15.80
N TRP A 91 -4.63 -5.93 14.85
CA TRP A 91 -3.70 -7.00 14.45
C TRP A 91 -2.34 -6.36 14.04
N PRO A 92 -1.27 -7.10 13.72
CA PRO A 92 0.12 -6.59 13.71
C PRO A 92 0.43 -5.65 12.52
N GLY A 93 -0.60 -5.22 11.78
CA GLY A 93 -0.44 -4.48 10.54
C GLY A 93 -0.03 -5.41 9.40
N TRP A 94 0.06 -4.85 8.21
CA TRP A 94 0.49 -5.57 7.01
C TRP A 94 1.23 -4.61 6.09
N ARG A 95 2.11 -5.15 5.27
CA ARG A 95 2.78 -4.45 4.18
C ARG A 95 2.55 -5.19 2.87
N GLY A 96 2.53 -4.46 1.79
CA GLY A 96 2.26 -5.03 0.47
C GLY A 96 2.94 -4.27 -0.64
N ILE A 97 3.06 -4.95 -1.76
CA ILE A 97 3.56 -4.40 -3.00
C ILE A 97 2.54 -4.69 -4.10
N ARG A 98 2.24 -3.66 -4.88
CA ARG A 98 1.34 -3.76 -6.04
C ARG A 98 2.13 -3.40 -7.29
N THR A 99 2.32 -4.37 -8.18
CA THR A 99 2.91 -4.13 -9.51
C THR A 99 1.80 -3.83 -10.52
N GLN A 100 2.07 -3.86 -11.82
CA GLN A 100 0.98 -3.84 -12.81
C GLN A 100 0.17 -5.15 -12.76
N ARG A 101 0.87 -6.29 -12.60
CA ARG A 101 0.27 -7.63 -12.70
C ARG A 101 -0.05 -8.27 -11.35
N TYR A 102 0.74 -8.05 -10.31
CA TYR A 102 0.59 -8.76 -9.04
C TYR A 102 0.16 -7.84 -7.91
N ASN A 103 -0.67 -8.35 -7.00
CA ASN A 103 -0.93 -7.75 -5.70
C ASN A 103 -0.47 -8.70 -4.61
N TYR A 104 0.47 -8.25 -3.79
CA TYR A 104 1.07 -9.05 -2.74
C TYR A 104 0.99 -8.31 -1.41
N ALA A 105 0.65 -9.02 -0.33
CA ALA A 105 0.77 -8.50 1.02
C ALA A 105 1.11 -9.60 2.02
N ARG A 106 1.75 -9.18 3.10
CA ARG A 106 2.16 -10.05 4.20
C ARG A 106 2.13 -9.32 5.54
N THR A 107 2.23 -10.09 6.60
CA THR A 107 2.54 -9.58 7.95
C THR A 107 4.01 -9.82 8.29
N GLU A 108 4.44 -9.41 9.48
CA GLU A 108 5.80 -9.68 9.97
C GLU A 108 6.11 -11.18 9.88
N ASP A 109 5.13 -12.03 10.22
CA ASP A 109 5.35 -13.46 10.40
C ASP A 109 5.16 -14.29 9.12
N ALA A 110 4.23 -13.92 8.22
CA ALA A 110 3.86 -14.77 7.09
C ALA A 110 3.33 -14.02 5.87
N PRO A 111 3.58 -14.53 4.65
CA PRO A 111 2.83 -14.17 3.45
C PRO A 111 1.32 -14.31 3.68
N TRP A 112 0.54 -13.36 3.16
CA TRP A 112 -0.90 -13.34 3.39
C TRP A 112 -1.69 -13.48 2.09
N ILE A 113 -1.47 -12.57 1.13
CA ILE A 113 -2.14 -12.64 -0.17
C ILE A 113 -1.14 -12.48 -1.31
N LEU A 114 -1.39 -13.19 -2.41
CA LEU A 114 -0.71 -13.02 -3.69
C LEU A 114 -1.71 -13.31 -4.81
N PHE A 115 -2.05 -12.30 -5.62
CA PHE A 115 -2.99 -12.44 -6.73
C PHE A 115 -2.36 -12.00 -8.05
N ASP A 116 -2.69 -12.71 -9.14
CA ASP A 116 -2.36 -12.34 -10.52
C ASP A 116 -3.54 -11.56 -11.13
N LEU A 117 -3.46 -10.24 -11.12
CA LEU A 117 -4.54 -9.35 -11.53
C LEU A 117 -4.79 -9.29 -13.04
N GLU A 118 -3.93 -9.93 -13.84
CA GLU A 118 -4.18 -10.12 -15.27
C GLU A 118 -5.15 -11.30 -15.50
N ASN A 119 -4.95 -12.40 -14.78
CA ASN A 119 -5.75 -13.63 -14.94
C ASN A 119 -6.87 -13.78 -13.89
N ASP A 120 -6.77 -13.05 -12.79
CA ASP A 120 -7.68 -13.05 -11.65
C ASP A 120 -7.96 -11.59 -11.21
N PRO A 121 -8.74 -10.83 -12.00
CA PRO A 121 -9.00 -9.41 -11.75
C PRO A 121 -9.85 -9.14 -10.49
N PHE A 122 -10.48 -10.19 -9.94
CA PHE A 122 -11.34 -10.15 -8.76
C PHE A 122 -10.66 -10.67 -7.50
N GLU A 123 -9.40 -11.09 -7.57
CA GLU A 123 -8.60 -11.55 -6.43
C GLU A 123 -9.27 -12.72 -5.69
N GLU A 124 -9.70 -13.74 -6.44
CA GLU A 124 -10.39 -14.92 -5.93
C GLU A 124 -9.48 -16.16 -5.82
N ASN A 125 -8.29 -16.16 -6.42
CA ASN A 125 -7.37 -17.29 -6.38
C ASN A 125 -6.01 -16.90 -5.75
N ASN A 126 -5.89 -17.13 -4.43
CA ASN A 126 -4.68 -16.79 -3.69
C ASN A 126 -3.53 -17.75 -4.01
N LEU A 127 -2.43 -17.23 -4.56
CA LEU A 127 -1.26 -17.99 -4.99
C LEU A 127 -0.25 -18.29 -3.88
N VAL A 128 -0.45 -17.76 -2.67
CA VAL A 128 0.37 -18.13 -1.49
C VAL A 128 0.23 -19.63 -1.24
N GLY A 129 1.36 -20.33 -1.04
CA GLY A 129 1.37 -21.80 -0.90
C GLY A 129 1.26 -22.58 -2.21
N GLN A 130 0.95 -21.90 -3.32
CA GLN A 130 0.84 -22.51 -4.66
C GLN A 130 2.04 -22.18 -5.55
N ASN A 131 2.63 -20.99 -5.38
CA ASN A 131 3.78 -20.54 -6.18
C ASN A 131 4.85 -19.86 -5.30
N GLU A 132 5.64 -20.67 -4.62
CA GLU A 132 6.70 -20.21 -3.71
C GLU A 132 7.76 -19.35 -4.39
N THR A 133 8.06 -19.60 -5.67
CA THR A 133 9.01 -18.79 -6.44
C THR A 133 8.51 -17.35 -6.59
N LEU A 134 7.24 -17.17 -6.95
CA LEU A 134 6.65 -15.85 -7.10
C LEU A 134 6.46 -15.15 -5.76
N VAL A 135 6.09 -15.89 -4.70
CA VAL A 135 6.04 -15.35 -3.33
C VAL A 135 7.41 -14.79 -2.94
N ALA A 136 8.48 -15.56 -3.14
CA ALA A 136 9.84 -15.12 -2.81
C ALA A 136 10.28 -13.89 -3.63
N GLU A 137 9.88 -13.80 -4.90
CA GLU A 137 10.16 -12.63 -5.74
C GLU A 137 9.47 -11.37 -5.21
N MET A 138 8.17 -11.47 -4.88
CA MET A 138 7.39 -10.36 -4.35
C MET A 138 7.85 -9.97 -2.94
N ASP A 139 8.25 -10.94 -2.12
CA ASP A 139 8.85 -10.69 -0.81
C ASP A 139 10.16 -9.92 -0.93
N ALA A 140 11.04 -10.34 -1.84
CA ALA A 140 12.30 -9.66 -2.08
C ALA A 140 12.08 -8.22 -2.56
N LEU A 141 11.08 -7.99 -3.43
CA LEU A 141 10.69 -6.66 -3.86
C LEU A 141 10.18 -5.82 -2.68
N LEU A 142 9.26 -6.36 -1.89
CA LEU A 142 8.68 -5.70 -0.72
C LEU A 142 9.77 -5.28 0.28
N LEU A 143 10.67 -6.20 0.64
CA LEU A 143 11.73 -5.94 1.63
C LEU A 143 12.73 -4.89 1.13
N ARG A 144 13.07 -4.90 -0.18
CA ARG A 144 13.89 -3.84 -0.78
C ARG A 144 13.20 -2.48 -0.70
N THR A 145 11.91 -2.42 -0.99
CA THR A 145 11.12 -1.18 -0.92
C THR A 145 11.03 -0.66 0.52
N MET A 146 10.76 -1.55 1.49
CA MET A 146 10.75 -1.20 2.93
C MET A 146 12.08 -0.61 3.38
N ALA A 147 13.20 -1.23 2.99
CA ALA A 147 14.52 -0.71 3.31
C ALA A 147 14.78 0.67 2.66
N GLY A 148 14.28 0.87 1.44
CA GLY A 148 14.41 2.13 0.70
C GLY A 148 13.69 3.32 1.36
N CYS A 149 12.50 3.10 1.91
CA CYS A 149 11.72 4.14 2.60
C CYS A 149 11.97 4.19 4.12
N GLY A 150 12.91 3.39 4.63
CA GLY A 150 13.20 3.32 6.07
C GLY A 150 12.04 2.77 6.92
N ASP A 151 11.12 2.02 6.31
CA ASP A 151 10.02 1.38 7.03
C ASP A 151 10.48 0.08 7.71
N SER A 152 9.83 -0.25 8.81
CA SER A 152 10.04 -1.49 9.54
C SER A 152 8.72 -2.02 10.10
N TRP A 153 8.68 -3.32 10.41
CA TRP A 153 7.47 -3.95 10.96
C TRP A 153 7.03 -3.33 12.29
N ARG A 154 7.98 -2.86 13.09
CA ARG A 154 7.75 -2.27 14.40
C ARG A 154 7.90 -0.76 14.30
N GLY A 155 6.79 -0.03 14.44
CA GLY A 155 6.85 1.42 14.52
C GLY A 155 7.74 1.87 15.67
N THR A 156 8.65 2.80 15.40
CA THR A 156 9.31 3.58 16.45
C THR A 156 8.37 4.70 16.90
N SER A 157 8.52 5.20 18.14
CA SER A 157 7.77 6.37 18.63
C SER A 157 7.93 7.60 17.73
N GLN A 158 9.03 7.70 16.97
CA GLN A 158 9.25 8.73 15.95
C GLN A 158 8.41 8.54 14.68
N GLN A 159 8.25 7.32 14.17
CA GLN A 159 7.51 7.02 12.93
C GLN A 159 5.99 7.14 13.09
N LEU A 160 5.54 6.92 14.31
CA LEU A 160 4.14 6.99 14.71
C LEU A 160 3.67 8.47 14.80
N GLY A 161 4.60 9.45 14.81
CA GLY A 161 4.30 10.84 15.10
C GLY A 161 3.93 11.03 16.57
N ASP A 162 3.63 12.26 16.98
CA ASP A 162 3.09 12.53 18.31
C ASP A 162 1.66 11.95 18.43
N TRP A 163 1.53 10.64 18.64
CA TRP A 163 0.23 10.00 18.95
C TRP A 163 -0.44 10.62 20.17
N ASP A 164 0.36 11.22 21.05
CA ASP A 164 -0.12 11.98 22.20
C ASP A 164 -0.78 13.30 21.82
N LEU A 165 -0.55 13.81 20.60
CA LEU A 165 -1.19 15.00 20.04
C LEU A 165 -2.38 14.69 19.12
N TRP A 166 -2.69 13.42 18.83
CA TRP A 166 -3.84 13.08 17.97
C TRP A 166 -5.18 13.40 18.67
N PRO A 167 -5.99 14.35 18.16
CA PRO A 167 -7.20 14.84 18.85
C PRO A 167 -8.30 13.77 19.00
N GLY A 168 -8.20 12.66 18.26
CA GLY A 168 -9.11 11.51 18.35
C GLY A 168 -9.02 10.72 19.66
N ARG A 169 -8.03 10.97 20.54
CA ARG A 169 -8.01 10.42 21.92
C ARG A 169 -9.30 10.76 22.68
N SER A 170 -9.87 11.94 22.43
CA SER A 170 -11.06 12.43 23.14
C SER A 170 -12.37 11.80 22.66
N GLN A 171 -12.41 11.15 21.49
CA GLN A 171 -13.63 10.50 20.98
C GLN A 171 -13.83 9.06 21.45
N ARG A 172 -12.94 8.56 22.31
CA ARG A 172 -13.06 7.26 22.99
C ARG A 172 -12.94 7.43 24.50
N THR A 173 -13.82 8.23 25.09
CA THR A 173 -14.06 8.21 26.55
C THR A 173 -14.82 6.92 26.90
N GLY A 174 -14.10 5.81 26.86
CA GLY A 174 -14.64 4.46 27.00
C GLY A 174 -13.53 3.42 27.04
N GLY A 175 -12.60 3.60 27.99
CA GLY A 175 -11.65 2.62 28.52
C GLY A 175 -11.05 1.59 27.55
N ARG A 176 -9.88 1.90 26.99
CA ARG A 176 -8.72 0.98 27.01
C ARG A 176 -7.49 1.84 27.26
N GLY A 177 -6.66 1.40 28.21
CA GLY A 177 -5.43 2.08 28.63
C GLY A 177 -4.41 2.19 27.51
N ALA A 178 -3.22 2.67 27.87
CA ALA A 178 -2.05 2.77 26.99
C ALA A 178 -1.94 1.56 26.03
N VAL A 179 -1.46 1.82 24.80
CA VAL A 179 -1.19 0.76 23.82
C VAL A 179 -0.25 -0.23 24.48
N ASP A 180 -0.80 -1.36 24.91
CA ASP A 180 -0.05 -2.46 25.51
C ASP A 180 0.70 -3.18 24.39
N ASP A 181 2.00 -3.42 24.57
CA ASP A 181 2.85 -4.17 23.65
C ASP A 181 2.31 -5.58 23.34
N THR A 182 1.37 -6.11 24.14
CA THR A 182 0.66 -7.35 23.82
C THR A 182 -0.30 -7.21 22.64
N VAL A 183 -0.85 -6.02 22.39
CA VAL A 183 -1.71 -5.74 21.23
C VAL A 183 -0.86 -5.74 19.95
N LEU A 184 0.37 -5.21 20.01
CA LEU A 184 1.38 -5.24 18.93
C LEU A 184 1.77 -6.66 18.49
N ARG A 185 1.50 -7.68 19.32
CA ARG A 185 1.89 -9.09 19.09
C ARG A 185 0.70 -9.99 18.76
N ARG A 186 -0.49 -9.46 18.53
CA ARG A 186 -1.65 -10.28 18.19
C ARG A 186 -1.44 -10.89 16.80
N PRO A 187 -1.57 -12.22 16.63
CA PRO A 187 -1.50 -12.82 15.31
C PRO A 187 -2.68 -12.35 14.45
N VAL A 188 -2.52 -12.42 13.13
CA VAL A 188 -3.65 -12.25 12.23
C VAL A 188 -4.67 -13.35 12.50
N PRO A 189 -5.97 -13.02 12.67
CA PRO A 189 -7.01 -14.04 12.74
C PRO A 189 -6.90 -15.01 11.57
N GLU A 190 -6.85 -16.32 11.84
CA GLU A 190 -6.72 -17.36 10.80
C GLU A 190 -7.80 -17.24 9.72
N ALA A 191 -9.01 -16.84 10.10
CA ALA A 191 -10.12 -16.59 9.18
C ALA A 191 -9.84 -15.49 8.14
N LEU A 192 -8.87 -14.60 8.40
CA LEU A 192 -8.39 -13.58 7.47
C LEU A 192 -7.20 -14.08 6.64
N MET A 193 -6.33 -14.95 7.20
CA MET A 193 -5.21 -15.56 6.46
C MET A 193 -5.63 -16.65 5.49
N ALA A 194 -6.74 -17.33 5.78
CA ALA A 194 -7.25 -18.44 4.99
C ALA A 194 -7.93 -17.96 3.68
N GLY A 195 -7.32 -17.00 2.99
CA GLY A 195 -7.79 -16.41 1.73
C GLY A 195 -8.50 -17.48 0.91
N ARG A 196 -9.82 -17.28 0.72
CA ARG A 196 -10.68 -18.29 0.11
C ARG A 196 -10.19 -18.66 -1.27
#